data_AF-A0A8H5C897-F1
#
_entry.id   AF-A0A8H5C897-F1
#
_cell.length_a   1.000
_cell.length_b   1.000
_cell.length_c   1.000
_cell.angle_alpha   90.00
_cell.angle_beta   90.00
_cell.angle_gamma   90.00
#
_symmetry.space_group_name_H-M   'P 1'
#
loop_
_entity.id
_entity.type
_entity.pdbx_description
1 polymer ?
#
loop_
_entity_poly.entity_id
_entity_poly.type
_entity_poly.pdbx_seq_one_letter_code
_entity_poly.pdbx_strand_id
1 'polypeptide(L)'
;MASQVDSLMNSTGFEFFRMAEEMRHDNEHQFAMELYTVAIIKISKEEDVLQLLPLANRRPESDGPSDLTTETVALAFRNFCGSFRDPKLDITQATSPTAFSFLSMFAPKHEPKPFYLRRYLATPMGTFLLKCLQISAGFTLALLAWDRQDRATAAKRYREALDLAETEAAVFSSPRPGLETWIANDIQETSNNLSAIIKTDNEVEFVSKLLGGGASGLRRGEVPVGHMRKEARAGDSLVLVPGTTIATDACGNCGKRSGGKLRRCTRCGNVKYCGPDCQKQHWKLHKKNCEGDKDIPTT
;
A
#
# COMPACT_ATOMS: atom_id res chain seq x y z
N MET A 1 29.01 -13.71 25.24
CA MET A 1 28.69 -12.53 24.41
C MET A 1 29.31 -12.66 23.01
N ALA A 2 30.63 -12.75 22.84
CA ALA A 2 31.25 -12.93 21.51
C ALA A 2 30.72 -14.16 20.73
N SER A 3 30.60 -15.32 21.37
CA SER A 3 30.06 -16.55 20.74
C SER A 3 28.59 -16.46 20.32
N GLN A 4 27.77 -15.70 21.04
CA GLN A 4 26.37 -15.48 20.69
C GLN A 4 26.23 -14.49 19.52
N VAL A 5 27.10 -13.48 19.47
CA VAL A 5 27.16 -12.53 18.34
C VAL A 5 27.63 -13.23 17.07
N ASP A 6 28.67 -14.08 17.16
CA ASP A 6 29.15 -14.87 16.03
C ASP A 6 28.11 -15.88 15.53
N SER A 7 27.35 -16.49 16.45
CA SER A 7 26.23 -17.37 16.10
C SER A 7 25.14 -16.62 15.34
N LEU A 8 24.83 -15.38 15.74
CA LEU A 8 23.82 -14.55 15.11
C LEU A 8 24.27 -14.02 13.73
N MET A 9 25.56 -13.70 13.57
CA MET A 9 26.12 -13.23 12.29
C MET A 9 26.12 -14.32 11.21
N ASN A 10 26.20 -15.59 11.61
CA ASN A 10 26.17 -16.73 10.72
C ASN A 10 24.76 -17.29 10.47
N SER A 11 23.73 -16.73 11.10
CA SER A 11 22.35 -17.17 10.89
C SER A 11 21.85 -16.89 9.47
N THR A 12 21.12 -17.85 8.93
CA THR A 12 20.42 -17.75 7.65
C THR A 12 19.17 -16.89 7.75
N GLY A 13 18.68 -16.40 6.62
CA GLY A 13 17.41 -15.69 6.54
C GLY A 13 16.22 -16.54 7.00
N PHE A 14 16.24 -17.85 6.76
CA PHE A 14 15.25 -18.78 7.29
C PHE A 14 15.27 -18.85 8.83
N GLU A 15 16.44 -18.87 9.45
CA GLU A 15 16.55 -18.88 10.92
C GLU A 15 16.00 -17.59 11.53
N PHE A 16 16.30 -16.43 10.94
CA PHE A 16 15.69 -15.17 11.37
C PHE A 16 14.17 -15.16 11.17
N PHE A 17 13.65 -15.73 10.08
CA PHE A 17 12.22 -15.88 9.88
C PHE A 17 11.57 -16.76 10.96
N ARG A 18 12.19 -17.88 11.32
CA ARG A 18 11.71 -18.75 12.41
C ARG A 18 11.70 -18.02 13.75
N MET A 19 12.77 -17.28 14.07
CA MET A 19 12.81 -16.44 15.27
C MET A 19 11.70 -15.39 15.26
N ALA A 20 11.40 -14.78 14.11
CA ALA A 20 10.29 -13.84 13.98
C ALA A 20 8.93 -14.50 14.31
N GLU A 21 8.69 -15.73 13.84
CA GLU A 21 7.47 -16.48 14.16
C GLU A 21 7.36 -16.81 15.66
N GLU A 22 8.47 -17.13 16.32
CA GLU A 22 8.53 -17.35 17.78
C GLU A 22 8.16 -16.08 18.54
N MET A 23 8.78 -14.95 18.18
CA MET A 23 8.48 -13.66 18.82
C MET A 23 7.03 -13.23 18.56
N ARG A 24 6.50 -13.48 17.36
CA ARG A 24 5.09 -13.23 17.05
C ARG A 24 4.16 -14.10 17.91
N HIS A 25 4.50 -15.38 18.11
CA HIS A 25 3.74 -16.28 18.97
C HIS A 25 3.74 -15.82 20.44
N ASP A 26 4.85 -15.27 20.90
CA ASP A 26 5.02 -14.74 22.25
C ASP A 26 4.44 -13.33 22.43
N ASN A 27 3.76 -12.79 21.41
CA ASN A 27 3.18 -11.44 21.32
C ASN A 27 4.20 -10.29 21.33
N GLU A 28 5.47 -10.58 21.04
CA GLU A 28 6.55 -9.60 20.87
C GLU A 28 6.58 -9.05 19.43
N HIS A 29 5.47 -8.44 19.01
CA HIS A 29 5.22 -8.10 17.59
C HIS A 29 6.21 -7.08 17.01
N GLN A 30 6.69 -6.11 17.79
CA GLN A 30 7.68 -5.14 17.31
C GLN A 30 9.01 -5.82 16.97
N PHE A 31 9.45 -6.73 17.84
CA PHE A 31 10.68 -7.47 17.63
C PHE A 31 10.55 -8.50 16.50
N ALA A 32 9.37 -9.14 16.37
CA ALA A 32 9.05 -9.95 15.21
C ALA A 32 9.17 -9.17 13.88
N MET A 33 8.72 -7.90 13.85
CA MET A 33 8.85 -7.03 12.67
C MET A 33 10.30 -6.73 12.28
N GLU A 34 11.16 -6.52 13.28
CA GLU A 34 12.60 -6.35 13.05
C GLU A 34 13.21 -7.63 12.48
N LEU A 35 12.90 -8.79 13.05
CA LEU A 35 13.41 -10.08 12.59
C LEU A 35 12.91 -10.44 11.19
N TYR A 36 11.65 -10.16 10.84
CA TYR A 36 11.17 -10.30 9.46
C TYR A 36 11.96 -9.43 8.50
N THR A 37 12.26 -8.18 8.88
CA THR A 37 13.05 -7.26 8.05
C THR A 37 14.46 -7.83 7.81
N VAL A 38 15.10 -8.33 8.87
CA VAL A 38 16.43 -8.96 8.79
C VAL A 38 16.37 -10.21 7.90
N ALA A 39 15.39 -11.09 8.10
CA ALA A 39 15.21 -12.30 7.29
C ALA A 39 15.09 -11.97 5.80
N ILE A 40 14.19 -11.04 5.45
CA ILE A 40 13.94 -10.66 4.06
C ILE A 40 15.20 -10.06 3.44
N ILE A 41 15.89 -9.13 4.13
CA ILE A 41 17.13 -8.53 3.64
C ILE A 41 18.22 -9.60 3.44
N LYS A 42 18.39 -10.51 4.40
CA LYS A 42 19.40 -11.57 4.35
C LYS A 42 19.17 -12.48 3.13
N ILE A 43 17.94 -12.95 2.93
CA ILE A 43 17.57 -13.78 1.77
C ILE A 43 17.80 -13.00 0.47
N SER A 44 17.24 -11.80 0.36
CA SER A 44 17.36 -10.96 -0.83
C SER A 44 18.81 -10.64 -1.19
N LYS A 45 19.69 -10.49 -0.20
CA LYS A 45 21.08 -10.04 -0.41
C LYS A 45 22.06 -11.18 -0.61
N GLU A 46 21.90 -12.30 0.10
CA GLU A 46 22.96 -13.31 0.25
C GLU A 46 22.53 -14.73 -0.14
N GLU A 47 21.23 -15.03 -0.20
CA GLU A 47 20.73 -16.40 -0.42
C GLU A 47 19.98 -16.52 -1.76
N ASP A 48 19.42 -17.70 -2.03
CA ASP A 48 18.52 -17.92 -3.15
C ASP A 48 17.14 -17.34 -2.84
N VAL A 49 16.69 -16.36 -3.63
CA VAL A 49 15.38 -15.72 -3.46
C VAL A 49 14.21 -16.67 -3.78
N LEU A 50 14.48 -17.75 -4.52
CA LEU A 50 13.51 -18.80 -4.85
C LEU A 50 13.53 -19.98 -3.88
N GLN A 51 14.30 -19.92 -2.80
CA GLN A 51 14.35 -21.00 -1.83
C GLN A 51 12.98 -21.23 -1.17
N LEU A 52 12.48 -22.45 -1.26
CA LEU A 52 11.24 -22.86 -0.62
C LEU A 52 11.43 -23.05 0.89
N LEU A 53 10.32 -23.00 1.63
CA LEU A 53 10.34 -23.28 3.06
C LEU A 53 10.87 -24.72 3.34
N PRO A 54 11.84 -24.91 4.25
CA PRO A 54 12.35 -26.24 4.57
C PRO A 54 11.29 -27.19 5.15
N LEU A 55 11.06 -28.33 4.48
CA LEU A 55 10.04 -29.33 4.84
C LEU A 55 10.30 -30.06 6.17
N ALA A 56 11.49 -29.96 6.77
CA ALA A 56 11.84 -30.69 7.99
C ALA A 56 11.22 -30.06 9.27
N ASN A 57 10.81 -28.80 9.24
CA ASN A 57 10.39 -28.02 10.42
C ASN A 57 8.86 -27.86 10.54
N ARG A 58 8.13 -28.95 10.29
CA ARG A 58 6.66 -29.03 10.13
C ARG A 58 5.87 -28.84 11.43
N ARG A 59 4.73 -28.15 11.37
CA ARG A 59 3.55 -28.48 12.19
C ARG A 59 2.68 -29.48 11.41
N PRO A 60 2.18 -30.57 12.03
CA PRO A 60 1.40 -31.59 11.31
C PRO A 60 0.00 -31.15 10.83
N GLU A 61 -0.54 -30.01 11.31
CA GLU A 61 -1.99 -29.72 11.25
C GLU A 61 -2.37 -28.35 10.63
N SER A 62 -1.54 -27.73 9.79
CA SER A 62 -1.98 -26.48 9.13
C SER A 62 -2.93 -26.78 7.96
N ASP A 63 -4.23 -26.82 8.22
CA ASP A 63 -5.35 -27.12 7.30
C ASP A 63 -5.61 -26.04 6.21
N GLY A 64 -4.57 -25.36 5.71
CA GLY A 64 -4.65 -24.37 4.63
C GLY A 64 -4.07 -24.87 3.30
N PRO A 65 -4.55 -24.41 2.14
CA PRO A 65 -4.04 -24.83 0.84
C PRO A 65 -2.58 -24.37 0.61
N SER A 66 -1.65 -25.26 0.96
CA SER A 66 -0.24 -25.36 0.55
C SER A 66 0.70 -24.15 0.71
N ASP A 67 0.73 -23.50 1.88
CA ASP A 67 1.82 -22.58 2.27
C ASP A 67 3.24 -23.21 2.09
N LEU A 68 3.31 -24.55 1.98
CA LEU A 68 4.52 -25.38 1.81
C LEU A 68 5.26 -25.24 0.46
N THR A 69 4.63 -24.69 -0.58
CA THR A 69 5.27 -24.50 -1.91
C THR A 69 5.74 -23.07 -2.14
N THR A 70 5.67 -22.22 -1.11
CA THR A 70 6.00 -20.80 -1.24
C THR A 70 7.45 -20.52 -0.85
N GLU A 71 8.07 -19.57 -1.54
CA GLU A 71 9.40 -19.09 -1.23
C GLU A 71 9.45 -18.52 0.20
N THR A 72 10.51 -18.85 0.93
CA THR A 72 10.69 -18.42 2.33
C THR A 72 10.57 -16.90 2.47
N VAL A 73 11.14 -16.15 1.52
CA VAL A 73 11.05 -14.68 1.52
C VAL A 73 9.63 -14.17 1.27
N ALA A 74 8.85 -14.87 0.45
CA ALA A 74 7.45 -14.51 0.20
C ALA A 74 6.58 -14.71 1.43
N LEU A 75 6.79 -15.82 2.16
CA LEU A 75 6.07 -16.08 3.41
C LEU A 75 6.48 -15.07 4.50
N ALA A 76 7.77 -14.81 4.67
CA ALA A 76 8.26 -13.78 5.60
C ALA A 76 7.66 -12.40 5.28
N PHE A 77 7.61 -12.03 4.00
CA PHE A 77 7.04 -10.75 3.56
C PHE A 77 5.53 -10.68 3.72
N ARG A 78 4.81 -11.79 3.49
CA ARG A 78 3.38 -11.89 3.79
C ARG A 78 3.11 -11.64 5.27
N ASN A 79 3.85 -12.27 6.17
CA ASN A 79 3.63 -12.13 7.62
C ASN A 79 4.03 -10.74 8.12
N PHE A 80 5.11 -10.17 7.58
CA PHE A 80 5.49 -8.78 7.78
C PHE A 80 4.38 -7.81 7.36
N CYS A 81 3.84 -7.97 6.14
CA CYS A 81 2.71 -7.16 5.68
C CYS A 81 1.45 -7.40 6.52
N GLY A 82 1.18 -8.65 6.91
CA GLY A 82 0.06 -9.02 7.76
C GLY A 82 0.06 -8.27 9.09
N SER A 83 1.24 -8.09 9.68
CA SER A 83 1.39 -7.36 10.94
C SER A 83 0.98 -5.89 10.84
N PHE A 84 1.22 -5.23 9.70
CA PHE A 84 0.70 -3.87 9.42
C PHE A 84 -0.80 -3.83 9.18
N ARG A 85 -1.39 -4.93 8.72
CA ARG A 85 -2.81 -5.01 8.31
C ARG A 85 -3.72 -5.51 9.42
N ASP A 86 -3.17 -6.02 10.52
CA ASP A 86 -3.95 -6.44 11.68
C ASP A 86 -4.23 -5.22 12.56
N PRO A 87 -5.50 -4.78 12.67
CA PRO A 87 -5.86 -3.59 13.46
C PRO A 87 -5.63 -3.78 14.97
N LYS A 88 -5.43 -5.02 15.44
CA LYS A 88 -5.08 -5.28 16.85
C LYS A 88 -3.62 -4.97 17.15
N LEU A 89 -2.78 -4.93 16.11
CA LEU A 89 -1.36 -4.66 16.22
C LEU A 89 -1.14 -3.18 15.94
N ASP A 90 -0.61 -2.44 16.92
CA ASP A 90 -0.29 -1.02 16.78
C ASP A 90 0.99 -0.80 15.94
N ILE A 91 0.99 -1.33 14.71
CA ILE A 91 2.13 -1.30 13.78
C ILE A 91 1.81 -0.34 12.65
N THR A 92 2.31 0.90 12.77
CA THR A 92 2.03 1.99 11.84
C THR A 92 3.32 2.76 11.50
N GLN A 93 3.24 3.82 10.68
CA GLN A 93 4.40 4.70 10.48
C GLN A 93 4.80 5.43 11.76
N ALA A 94 3.84 5.73 12.65
CA ALA A 94 4.12 6.47 13.88
C ALA A 94 4.80 5.58 14.93
N THR A 95 4.37 4.33 15.02
CA THR A 95 4.82 3.37 16.05
C THR A 95 5.98 2.50 15.58
N SER A 96 6.08 2.22 14.27
CA SER A 96 7.12 1.38 13.67
C SER A 96 7.73 2.03 12.41
N PRO A 97 8.36 3.22 12.52
CA PRO A 97 8.83 4.00 11.37
C PRO A 97 9.87 3.27 10.51
N THR A 98 10.76 2.49 11.13
CA THR A 98 11.79 1.71 10.42
C THR A 98 11.15 0.64 9.53
N ALA A 99 10.22 -0.14 10.08
CA ALA A 99 9.46 -1.14 9.33
C ALA A 99 8.64 -0.48 8.20
N PHE A 100 8.02 0.67 8.46
CA PHE A 100 7.27 1.41 7.44
C PHE A 100 8.17 1.90 6.29
N SER A 101 9.36 2.39 6.62
CA SER A 101 10.36 2.79 5.63
C SER A 101 10.80 1.60 4.78
N PHE A 102 11.04 0.44 5.41
CA PHE A 102 11.38 -0.80 4.72
C PHE A 102 10.25 -1.25 3.78
N LEU A 103 8.99 -1.31 4.25
CA LEU A 103 7.82 -1.61 3.42
C LEU A 103 7.75 -0.67 2.18
N SER A 104 8.03 0.62 2.39
CA SER A 104 8.00 1.63 1.33
C SER A 104 9.04 1.41 0.22
N MET A 105 10.12 0.68 0.49
CA MET A 105 11.11 0.31 -0.53
C MET A 105 10.54 -0.62 -1.60
N PHE A 106 9.46 -1.35 -1.30
CA PHE A 106 8.80 -2.28 -2.22
C PHE A 106 7.61 -1.64 -2.97
N ALA A 107 7.42 -0.33 -2.96
CA ALA A 107 6.31 0.29 -3.69
C ALA A 107 6.40 0.06 -5.22
N PRO A 108 5.30 -0.34 -5.91
CA PRO A 108 5.29 -0.77 -7.33
C PRO A 108 5.91 0.19 -8.35
N LYS A 109 5.73 1.51 -8.17
CA LYS A 109 6.08 2.52 -9.18
C LYS A 109 7.57 2.91 -9.18
N HIS A 110 8.37 2.35 -8.28
CA HIS A 110 9.79 2.65 -8.20
C HIS A 110 10.61 1.48 -8.75
N GLU A 111 11.60 1.80 -9.59
CA GLU A 111 12.69 0.85 -9.84
C GLU A 111 13.24 0.35 -8.50
N PRO A 112 13.61 -0.93 -8.39
CA PRO A 112 14.22 -1.47 -7.18
C PRO A 112 15.49 -0.67 -6.86
N LYS A 113 15.37 0.24 -5.89
CA LYS A 113 16.46 1.15 -5.49
C LYS A 113 17.61 0.41 -4.81
N PRO A 114 17.36 -0.52 -3.85
CA PRO A 114 18.44 -1.28 -3.25
C PRO A 114 19.00 -2.32 -4.22
N PHE A 115 20.32 -2.46 -4.26
CA PHE A 115 21.00 -3.43 -5.11
C PHE A 115 20.50 -4.87 -4.89
N TYR A 116 20.20 -5.25 -3.65
CA TYR A 116 19.69 -6.59 -3.34
C TYR A 116 18.33 -6.91 -3.98
N LEU A 117 17.47 -5.90 -4.22
CA LEU A 117 16.22 -6.13 -4.96
C LEU A 117 16.45 -6.37 -6.45
N ARG A 118 17.60 -5.96 -7.01
CA ARG A 118 17.94 -6.25 -8.41
C ARG A 118 18.28 -7.73 -8.65
N ARG A 119 18.64 -8.48 -7.60
CA ARG A 119 18.93 -9.94 -7.72
C ARG A 119 17.70 -10.73 -8.17
N TYR A 120 16.49 -10.27 -7.81
CA TYR A 120 15.24 -10.86 -8.29
C TYR A 120 15.10 -10.79 -9.81
N LEU A 121 15.68 -9.76 -10.44
CA LEU A 121 15.61 -9.56 -11.90
C LEU A 121 16.48 -10.54 -12.69
N ALA A 122 17.24 -11.42 -12.02
CA ALA A 122 18.11 -12.39 -12.67
C ALA A 122 17.35 -13.49 -13.42
N THR A 123 16.10 -13.79 -13.02
CA THR A 123 15.28 -14.83 -13.66
C THR A 123 13.83 -14.36 -13.83
N PRO A 124 13.06 -14.96 -14.76
CA PRO A 124 11.63 -14.66 -14.90
C PRO A 124 10.83 -14.95 -13.61
N MET A 125 11.13 -16.07 -12.94
CA MET A 125 10.48 -16.44 -11.68
C MET A 125 10.83 -15.47 -10.55
N GLY A 126 12.10 -15.05 -10.43
CA GLY A 126 12.50 -14.04 -9.46
C GLY A 126 11.84 -12.69 -9.73
N THR A 127 11.70 -12.30 -11.00
CA THR A 127 11.03 -11.06 -11.40
C THR A 127 9.56 -11.11 -11.02
N PHE A 128 8.89 -12.22 -11.31
CA PHE A 128 7.50 -12.46 -10.90
C PHE A 128 7.34 -12.38 -9.37
N LEU A 129 8.22 -13.06 -8.62
CA LEU A 129 8.23 -13.01 -7.16
C LEU A 129 8.37 -11.57 -6.64
N LEU A 130 9.29 -10.76 -7.20
CA LEU A 130 9.42 -9.35 -6.81
C LEU A 130 8.14 -8.57 -7.07
N LYS A 131 7.47 -8.79 -8.20
CA LYS A 131 6.17 -8.16 -8.47
C LYS A 131 5.14 -8.52 -7.41
N CYS A 132 5.05 -9.79 -7.00
CA CYS A 132 4.17 -10.22 -5.91
C CYS A 132 4.47 -9.47 -4.60
N LEU A 133 5.74 -9.35 -4.20
CA LEU A 133 6.12 -8.58 -3.01
C LEU A 133 5.72 -7.11 -3.14
N GLN A 134 5.94 -6.51 -4.31
CA GLN A 134 5.59 -5.11 -4.56
C GLN A 134 4.07 -4.87 -4.56
N ILE A 135 3.29 -5.79 -5.11
CA ILE A 135 1.83 -5.76 -5.08
C ILE A 135 1.34 -5.79 -3.62
N SER A 136 1.81 -6.77 -2.83
CA SER A 136 1.48 -6.84 -1.39
C SER A 136 1.88 -5.57 -0.63
N ALA A 137 3.06 -5.02 -0.91
CA ALA A 137 3.50 -3.77 -0.30
C ALA A 137 2.59 -2.58 -0.67
N GLY A 138 2.23 -2.46 -1.94
CA GLY A 138 1.34 -1.42 -2.44
C GLY A 138 -0.05 -1.46 -1.78
N PHE A 139 -0.62 -2.65 -1.62
CA PHE A 139 -1.89 -2.85 -0.91
C PHE A 139 -1.76 -2.52 0.59
N THR A 140 -0.70 -2.97 1.27
CA THR A 140 -0.45 -2.61 2.67
C THR A 140 -0.31 -1.09 2.86
N LEU A 141 0.47 -0.42 2.01
CA LEU A 141 0.64 1.03 2.06
C LEU A 141 -0.67 1.78 1.79
N ALA A 142 -1.53 1.24 0.93
CA ALA A 142 -2.85 1.79 0.67
C ALA A 142 -3.76 1.69 1.90
N LEU A 143 -3.76 0.54 2.59
CA LEU A 143 -4.51 0.34 3.84
C LEU A 143 -4.02 1.28 4.93
N LEU A 144 -2.71 1.40 5.15
CA LEU A 144 -2.16 2.34 6.13
C LEU A 144 -2.49 3.80 5.82
N ALA A 145 -2.57 4.17 4.54
CA ALA A 145 -3.04 5.49 4.14
C ALA A 145 -4.55 5.66 4.39
N TRP A 146 -5.33 4.60 4.17
CA TRP A 146 -6.76 4.57 4.48
C TRP A 146 -7.02 4.79 5.97
N ASP A 147 -6.30 4.10 6.85
CA ASP A 147 -6.46 4.19 8.31
C ASP A 147 -6.20 5.62 8.83
N ARG A 148 -5.36 6.38 8.14
CA ARG A 148 -5.10 7.80 8.41
C ARG A 148 -6.06 8.74 7.69
N GLN A 149 -7.12 8.22 7.12
CA GLN A 149 -8.12 8.96 6.34
C GLN A 149 -7.53 9.67 5.10
N ASP A 150 -6.35 9.26 4.63
CA ASP A 150 -5.72 9.77 3.40
C ASP A 150 -6.19 8.97 2.18
N ARG A 151 -7.49 9.08 1.87
CA ARG A 151 -8.16 8.33 0.79
C ARG A 151 -7.50 8.51 -0.57
N ALA A 152 -6.98 9.71 -0.86
CA ALA A 152 -6.33 9.97 -2.14
C ALA A 152 -5.01 9.20 -2.27
N THR A 153 -4.22 9.14 -1.19
CA THR A 153 -3.01 8.29 -1.16
C THR A 153 -3.39 6.82 -1.21
N ALA A 154 -4.42 6.38 -0.46
CA ALA A 154 -4.92 5.01 -0.51
C ALA A 154 -5.31 4.60 -1.94
N ALA A 155 -6.16 5.39 -2.61
CA ALA A 155 -6.59 5.11 -3.99
C ALA A 155 -5.41 5.12 -4.97
N LYS A 156 -4.44 6.02 -4.80
CA LYS A 156 -3.23 6.03 -5.62
C LYS A 156 -2.42 4.75 -5.46
N ARG A 157 -2.18 4.32 -4.22
CA ARG A 157 -1.41 3.10 -3.91
C ARG A 157 -2.11 1.84 -4.41
N TYR A 158 -3.44 1.75 -4.24
CA TYR A 158 -4.24 0.65 -4.80
C TYR A 158 -4.12 0.58 -6.31
N ARG A 159 -4.28 1.69 -7.05
CA ARG A 159 -4.11 1.71 -8.51
C ARG A 159 -2.71 1.28 -8.93
N GLU A 160 -1.67 1.83 -8.31
CA GLU A 160 -0.27 1.47 -8.64
C GLU A 160 0.00 -0.04 -8.47
N ALA A 161 -0.61 -0.70 -7.47
CA ALA A 161 -0.48 -2.13 -7.25
C ALA A 161 -1.35 -2.97 -8.21
N LEU A 162 -2.58 -2.52 -8.51
CA LEU A 162 -3.44 -3.18 -9.49
C LEU A 162 -2.87 -3.09 -10.91
N ASP A 163 -2.31 -1.95 -11.30
CA ASP A 163 -1.63 -1.77 -12.59
C ASP A 163 -0.46 -2.76 -12.74
N LEU A 164 0.28 -3.02 -11.65
CA LEU A 164 1.35 -4.01 -11.65
C LEU A 164 0.81 -5.45 -11.72
N ALA A 165 -0.27 -5.75 -11.00
CA ALA A 165 -0.94 -7.04 -11.03
C ALA A 165 -1.50 -7.37 -12.43
N GLU A 166 -2.01 -6.38 -13.15
CA GLU A 166 -2.52 -6.53 -14.51
C GLU A 166 -1.44 -7.01 -15.49
N THR A 167 -0.16 -6.71 -15.23
CA THR A 167 0.95 -7.23 -16.05
C THR A 167 1.11 -8.74 -15.98
N GLU A 168 0.47 -9.40 -15.00
CA GLU A 168 0.46 -10.84 -14.78
C GLU A 168 -0.98 -11.40 -14.71
N ALA A 169 -1.95 -10.74 -15.36
CA ALA A 169 -3.38 -11.07 -15.27
C ALA A 169 -3.71 -12.55 -15.61
N ALA A 170 -2.96 -13.15 -16.53
CA ALA A 170 -3.12 -14.56 -16.88
C ALA A 170 -2.82 -15.51 -15.71
N VAL A 171 -1.87 -15.15 -14.84
CA VAL A 171 -1.52 -15.94 -13.65
C VAL A 171 -2.60 -15.77 -12.58
N PHE A 172 -2.98 -14.53 -12.28
CA PHE A 172 -3.94 -14.25 -11.20
C PHE A 172 -5.39 -14.62 -11.53
N SER A 173 -5.72 -14.87 -12.80
CA SER A 173 -7.04 -15.41 -13.19
C SER A 173 -7.19 -16.91 -12.93
N SER A 174 -6.09 -17.65 -12.79
CA SER A 174 -6.08 -19.07 -12.43
C SER A 174 -4.87 -19.39 -11.53
N PRO A 175 -4.83 -18.85 -10.29
CA PRO A 175 -3.65 -18.89 -9.45
C PRO A 175 -3.36 -20.30 -8.94
N ARG A 176 -2.09 -20.64 -8.83
CA ARG A 176 -1.64 -21.84 -8.12
C ARG A 176 -1.76 -21.64 -6.60
N PRO A 177 -1.88 -22.74 -5.83
CA PRO A 177 -1.82 -22.68 -4.37
C PRO A 177 -0.54 -22.00 -3.83
N GLY A 178 -0.64 -21.38 -2.65
CA GLY A 178 0.44 -20.57 -2.06
C GLY A 178 0.40 -19.10 -2.48
N LEU A 179 1.57 -18.54 -2.83
CA LEU A 179 1.74 -17.11 -3.12
C LEU A 179 0.74 -16.54 -4.13
N GLU A 180 0.55 -17.19 -5.27
CA GLU A 180 -0.33 -16.68 -6.34
C GLU A 180 -1.78 -16.53 -5.85
N THR A 181 -2.28 -17.53 -5.10
CA THR A 181 -3.62 -17.48 -4.50
C THR A 181 -3.73 -16.36 -3.47
N TRP A 182 -2.69 -16.12 -2.66
CA TRP A 182 -2.70 -15.02 -1.70
C TRP A 182 -2.75 -13.66 -2.40
N ILE A 183 -1.96 -13.46 -3.46
CA ILE A 183 -1.97 -12.22 -4.23
C ILE A 183 -3.31 -12.03 -4.95
N ALA A 184 -3.88 -13.08 -5.54
CA ALA A 184 -5.19 -13.04 -6.19
C ALA A 184 -6.31 -12.61 -5.21
N ASN A 185 -6.30 -13.14 -3.98
CA ASN A 185 -7.23 -12.73 -2.94
C ASN A 185 -7.03 -11.25 -2.52
N ASP A 186 -5.78 -10.83 -2.37
CA ASP A 186 -5.40 -9.43 -2.09
C ASP A 186 -5.89 -8.47 -3.19
N ILE A 187 -5.81 -8.88 -4.47
CA ILE A 187 -6.30 -8.13 -5.64
C ILE A 187 -7.82 -7.96 -5.57
N GLN A 188 -8.55 -9.03 -5.25
CA GLN A 188 -10.01 -8.99 -5.17
C GLN A 188 -10.49 -8.08 -4.04
N GLU A 189 -9.91 -8.19 -2.84
CA GLU A 189 -10.22 -7.33 -1.70
C GLU A 189 -9.94 -5.85 -2.02
N THR A 190 -8.76 -5.58 -2.59
CA THR A 190 -8.34 -4.23 -2.94
C THR A 190 -9.21 -3.60 -4.01
N SER A 191 -9.61 -4.37 -5.03
CA SER A 191 -10.47 -3.86 -6.12
C SER A 191 -11.82 -3.40 -5.58
N ASN A 192 -12.37 -4.13 -4.61
CA ASN A 192 -13.60 -3.74 -3.91
C ASN A 192 -13.39 -2.44 -3.10
N ASN A 193 -12.30 -2.36 -2.34
CA ASN A 193 -11.96 -1.18 -1.54
C ASN A 193 -11.73 0.08 -2.41
N LEU A 194 -11.01 -0.04 -3.53
CA LEU A 194 -10.80 1.05 -4.47
C LEU A 194 -12.12 1.51 -5.11
N SER A 195 -12.98 0.57 -5.50
CA SER A 195 -14.30 0.87 -6.06
C SER A 195 -15.16 1.65 -5.05
N ALA A 196 -15.09 1.30 -3.77
CA ALA A 196 -15.76 2.03 -2.70
C ALA A 196 -15.26 3.48 -2.56
N ILE A 197 -13.93 3.71 -2.65
CA ILE A 197 -13.37 5.09 -2.66
C ILE A 197 -13.90 5.87 -3.85
N ILE A 198 -13.82 5.30 -5.05
CA ILE A 198 -14.19 6.00 -6.29
C ILE A 198 -15.67 6.38 -6.27
N LYS A 199 -16.54 5.45 -5.87
CA LYS A 199 -17.98 5.72 -5.73
C LYS A 199 -18.22 6.89 -4.78
N THR A 200 -17.58 6.85 -3.61
CA THR A 200 -17.68 7.90 -2.60
C THR A 200 -17.19 9.25 -3.12
N ASP A 201 -16.04 9.29 -3.79
CA ASP A 201 -15.48 10.53 -4.33
C ASP A 201 -16.37 11.13 -5.44
N ASN A 202 -17.03 10.29 -6.25
CA ASN A 202 -17.98 10.72 -7.27
C ASN A 202 -19.25 11.33 -6.65
N GLU A 203 -19.79 10.71 -5.59
CA GLU A 203 -20.95 11.24 -4.86
C GLU A 203 -20.64 12.62 -4.25
N VAL A 204 -19.44 12.78 -3.70
CA VAL A 204 -18.99 14.04 -3.08
C VAL A 204 -18.75 15.11 -4.14
N GLU A 205 -18.21 14.75 -5.29
CA GLU A 205 -18.09 15.66 -6.42
C GLU A 205 -19.46 16.09 -6.95
N PHE A 206 -20.42 15.17 -7.04
CA PHE A 206 -21.79 15.48 -7.43
C PHE A 206 -22.44 16.47 -6.44
N VAL A 207 -22.35 16.21 -5.14
CA VAL A 207 -22.83 17.13 -4.09
C VAL A 207 -22.13 18.48 -4.18
N SER A 208 -20.81 18.50 -4.41
CA SER A 208 -20.06 19.74 -4.60
C SER A 208 -20.56 20.57 -5.78
N LYS A 209 -20.95 19.92 -6.89
CA LYS A 209 -21.51 20.61 -8.06
C LYS A 209 -22.90 21.16 -7.76
N LEU A 210 -23.74 20.38 -7.08
CA LEU A 210 -25.10 20.78 -6.69
C LEU A 210 -25.09 21.98 -5.73
N LEU A 211 -24.12 22.05 -4.81
CA LEU A 211 -23.97 23.15 -3.84
C LEU A 211 -23.32 24.42 -4.42
N GLY A 212 -23.18 24.53 -5.75
CA GLY A 212 -22.71 25.77 -6.42
C GLY A 212 -21.22 25.81 -6.74
N GLY A 213 -20.56 24.66 -6.93
CA GLY A 213 -19.13 24.52 -7.25
C GLY A 213 -18.66 25.05 -8.61
N GLY A 214 -19.28 26.10 -9.16
CA GLY A 214 -18.92 26.69 -10.45
C GLY A 214 -19.14 28.19 -10.58
N ALA A 215 -20.01 28.80 -9.77
CA ALA A 215 -20.21 30.24 -9.78
C ALA A 215 -20.60 30.69 -8.37
N SER A 216 -19.95 31.74 -7.89
CA SER A 216 -20.33 32.47 -6.66
C SER A 216 -20.06 31.74 -5.34
N GLY A 217 -18.82 31.86 -4.86
CA GLY A 217 -18.53 32.27 -3.47
C GLY A 217 -19.06 31.46 -2.27
N LEU A 218 -19.76 30.35 -2.47
CA LEU A 218 -20.33 29.57 -1.37
C LEU A 218 -19.28 28.66 -0.74
N ARG A 219 -19.38 28.62 0.59
CA ARG A 219 -18.37 28.24 1.56
C ARG A 219 -18.04 26.75 1.45
N ARG A 220 -16.79 26.42 1.77
CA ARG A 220 -16.27 25.08 2.11
C ARG A 220 -17.39 24.20 2.66
N GLY A 221 -17.95 23.34 1.81
CA GLY A 221 -18.96 22.37 2.19
C GLY A 221 -18.27 21.15 2.78
N GLU A 222 -18.91 20.58 3.78
CA GLU A 222 -18.37 19.49 4.58
C GLU A 222 -19.42 18.37 4.50
N VAL A 223 -19.09 17.28 3.80
CA VAL A 223 -20.02 16.16 3.60
C VAL A 223 -19.64 15.04 4.55
N PRO A 224 -20.57 14.55 5.40
CA PRO A 224 -20.32 13.36 6.20
C PRO A 224 -20.27 12.16 5.27
N VAL A 225 -19.14 11.47 5.29
CA VAL A 225 -18.92 10.29 4.46
C VAL A 225 -18.62 9.10 5.37
N GLY A 226 -19.35 8.01 5.16
CA GLY A 226 -19.01 6.72 5.74
C GLY A 226 -17.80 6.13 5.01
N HIS A 227 -16.77 5.73 5.75
CA HIS A 227 -15.63 5.01 5.19
C HIS A 227 -15.92 3.51 5.29
N MET A 228 -16.19 2.85 4.16
CA MET A 228 -16.42 1.40 4.09
C MET A 228 -15.16 0.70 3.58
N ARG A 229 -14.63 -0.24 4.37
CA ARG A 229 -13.54 -1.14 3.97
C ARG A 229 -14.00 -2.58 4.12
N LYS A 230 -13.73 -3.42 3.12
CA LYS A 230 -13.84 -4.87 3.22
C LYS A 230 -12.52 -5.45 3.73
N GLU A 231 -12.60 -6.30 4.76
CA GLU A 231 -11.47 -7.05 5.31
C GLU A 231 -11.74 -8.56 5.15
N ALA A 232 -11.20 -9.18 4.11
CA ALA A 232 -11.49 -10.59 3.84
C ALA A 232 -10.89 -11.51 4.92
N ARG A 233 -9.74 -11.13 5.48
CA ARG A 233 -9.03 -11.89 6.54
C ARG A 233 -9.73 -11.89 7.90
N ALA A 234 -10.72 -11.01 8.11
CA ALA A 234 -11.56 -10.95 9.31
C ALA A 234 -12.96 -11.52 9.05
N GLY A 235 -13.07 -12.57 8.22
CA GLY A 235 -14.35 -13.24 7.92
C GLY A 235 -15.24 -12.45 6.96
N ASP A 236 -14.64 -11.76 5.99
CA ASP A 236 -15.38 -10.95 4.99
C ASP A 236 -16.17 -9.80 5.63
N SER A 237 -15.65 -9.25 6.73
CA SER A 237 -16.29 -8.17 7.49
C SER A 237 -16.22 -6.83 6.76
N LEU A 238 -17.33 -6.09 6.78
CA LEU A 238 -17.38 -4.71 6.33
C LEU A 238 -17.16 -3.79 7.55
N VAL A 239 -16.05 -3.09 7.56
CA VAL A 239 -15.76 -2.08 8.57
C VAL A 239 -16.30 -0.74 8.09
N LEU A 240 -17.35 -0.26 8.77
CA LEU A 240 -17.84 1.12 8.62
C LEU A 240 -17.13 1.98 9.66
N VAL A 241 -16.28 2.91 9.23
CA VAL A 241 -15.71 3.93 10.11
C VAL A 241 -16.62 5.16 10.06
N PRO A 242 -17.28 5.54 11.18
CA PRO A 242 -18.19 6.68 11.20
C PRO A 242 -17.46 8.01 10.99
N GLY A 243 -18.10 8.91 10.23
CA GLY A 243 -17.97 10.35 10.39
C GLY A 243 -16.62 10.97 10.05
N THR A 244 -16.15 10.83 8.81
CA THR A 244 -15.16 11.79 8.29
C THR A 244 -15.89 12.85 7.47
N THR A 245 -15.75 14.10 7.90
CA THR A 245 -16.25 15.24 7.14
C THR A 245 -15.17 15.65 6.15
N ILE A 246 -15.50 15.67 4.87
CA ILE A 246 -14.53 15.95 3.82
C ILE A 246 -14.86 17.23 3.08
N ALA A 247 -13.81 17.94 2.69
CA ALA A 247 -13.95 19.15 1.89
C ALA A 247 -14.44 18.79 0.48
N THR A 248 -15.36 19.61 -0.03
CA THR A 248 -15.88 19.49 -1.39
C THR A 248 -14.81 19.77 -2.46
N ASP A 249 -13.74 20.50 -2.13
CA ASP A 249 -12.62 20.76 -3.01
C ASP A 249 -11.43 19.79 -2.85
N ALA A 250 -10.77 19.48 -3.97
CA ALA A 250 -9.65 18.55 -4.03
C ALA A 250 -8.40 19.19 -4.63
N CYS A 251 -7.22 18.70 -4.23
CA CYS A 251 -5.96 19.07 -4.86
C CYS A 251 -5.90 18.54 -6.31
N GLY A 252 -5.69 19.43 -7.28
CA GLY A 252 -5.61 19.07 -8.70
C GLY A 252 -4.42 18.20 -9.09
N ASN A 253 -3.44 18.00 -8.21
CA ASN A 253 -2.33 17.07 -8.45
C ASN A 253 -2.55 15.71 -7.78
N CYS A 254 -2.72 15.71 -6.46
CA CYS A 254 -2.70 14.49 -5.66
C CYS A 254 -4.09 14.03 -5.20
N GLY A 255 -5.16 14.74 -5.58
CA GLY A 255 -6.54 14.37 -5.26
C GLY A 255 -6.94 14.52 -3.79
N LYS A 256 -6.03 14.94 -2.89
CA LYS A 256 -6.33 15.07 -1.46
C LYS A 256 -7.44 16.11 -1.23
N ARG A 257 -8.49 15.68 -0.52
CA ARG A 257 -9.62 16.47 -0.02
C ARG A 257 -9.46 16.65 1.50
N SER A 258 -8.46 17.41 1.94
CA SER A 258 -8.20 17.63 3.36
C SER A 258 -8.97 18.84 3.88
N GLY A 259 -9.41 18.83 5.15
CA GLY A 259 -10.06 20.00 5.80
C GLY A 259 -9.20 21.28 5.87
N GLY A 260 -7.91 21.19 5.54
CA GLY A 260 -7.01 22.33 5.38
C GLY A 260 -7.31 23.19 4.13
N LYS A 261 -6.93 24.47 4.16
CA LYS A 261 -7.16 25.41 3.04
C LYS A 261 -6.24 25.09 1.85
N LEU A 262 -6.80 24.56 0.76
CA LEU A 262 -6.06 24.43 -0.50
C LEU A 262 -5.74 25.80 -1.11
N ARG A 263 -4.57 25.92 -1.72
CA ARG A 263 -4.09 27.14 -2.38
C ARG A 263 -4.54 27.14 -3.84
N ARG A 264 -5.18 28.23 -4.28
CA ARG A 264 -5.57 28.40 -5.69
C ARG A 264 -4.34 28.67 -6.55
N CYS A 265 -4.37 28.21 -7.79
CA CYS A 265 -3.44 28.64 -8.83
C CYS A 265 -3.50 30.17 -8.93
N THR A 266 -2.36 30.85 -8.80
CA THR A 266 -2.29 32.32 -8.83
C THR A 266 -2.62 32.90 -10.20
N ARG A 267 -2.54 32.08 -11.27
CA ARG A 267 -2.88 32.50 -12.63
C ARG A 267 -4.37 32.39 -12.91
N CYS A 268 -4.95 31.19 -12.81
CA CYS A 268 -6.34 30.95 -13.21
C CYS A 268 -7.35 31.00 -12.07
N GLY A 269 -6.93 30.91 -10.80
CA GLY A 269 -7.84 30.79 -9.65
C GLY A 269 -8.65 29.48 -9.57
N ASN A 270 -8.78 28.75 -10.68
CA ASN A 270 -9.69 27.62 -10.86
C ASN A 270 -9.19 26.31 -10.25
N VAL A 271 -7.90 26.00 -10.40
CA VAL A 271 -7.32 24.76 -9.82
C VAL A 271 -6.73 25.04 -8.45
N LYS A 272 -6.93 24.11 -7.51
CA LYS A 272 -6.45 24.21 -6.12
C LYS A 272 -5.38 23.14 -5.84
N TYR A 273 -4.45 23.43 -4.94
CA TYR A 273 -3.33 22.55 -4.60
C TYR A 273 -3.06 22.52 -3.09
N CYS A 274 -2.57 21.39 -2.58
CA CYS A 274 -2.07 21.30 -1.20
C CYS A 274 -0.91 22.29 -0.94
N GLY A 275 -0.10 22.56 -1.97
CA GLY A 275 1.08 23.41 -1.88
C GLY A 275 1.82 23.52 -3.22
N PRO A 276 2.94 24.27 -3.25
CA PRO A 276 3.70 24.53 -4.47
C PRO A 276 4.25 23.27 -5.12
N ASP A 277 4.59 22.23 -4.35
CA ASP A 277 5.11 20.97 -4.91
C ASP A 277 4.07 20.24 -5.74
N CYS A 278 2.83 20.20 -5.25
CA CYS A 278 1.70 19.66 -6.01
C CYS A 278 1.44 20.47 -7.28
N GLN A 279 1.51 21.81 -7.20
CA GLN A 279 1.36 22.66 -8.37
C GLN A 279 2.46 22.39 -9.41
N LYS A 280 3.74 22.33 -9.00
CA LYS A 280 4.88 22.06 -9.88
C LYS A 280 4.75 20.72 -10.59
N GLN A 281 4.35 19.66 -9.88
CA GLN A 281 4.15 18.33 -10.45
C GLN A 281 3.00 18.31 -11.47
N HIS A 282 1.88 18.97 -11.15
CA HIS A 282 0.72 19.04 -12.05
C HIS A 282 0.90 20.02 -13.21
N TRP A 283 1.83 20.97 -13.12
CA TRP A 283 1.97 22.08 -14.07
C TRP A 283 2.08 21.62 -15.53
N LYS A 284 2.77 20.52 -15.80
CA LYS A 284 2.92 19.97 -17.16
C LYS A 284 1.58 19.68 -17.84
N LEU A 285 0.59 19.22 -17.07
CA LEU A 285 -0.77 18.95 -17.53
C LEU A 285 -1.63 20.22 -17.45
N HIS A 286 -1.60 20.91 -16.31
CA HIS A 286 -2.45 22.08 -16.05
C HIS A 286 -2.19 23.25 -17.00
N LYS A 287 -0.92 23.52 -17.37
CA LYS A 287 -0.54 24.69 -18.17
C LYS A 287 -1.30 24.82 -19.49
N LYS A 288 -1.76 23.70 -20.05
CA LYS A 288 -2.48 23.65 -21.33
C LYS A 288 -3.86 24.33 -21.25
N ASN A 289 -4.48 24.28 -20.08
CA ASN A 289 -5.84 24.76 -19.84
C ASN A 289 -5.84 25.81 -18.70
N CYS A 290 -4.72 26.51 -18.50
CA CYS A 290 -4.55 27.49 -17.43
C CYS A 290 -4.77 28.90 -17.99
N GLU A 291 -6.01 29.37 -17.94
CA GLU A 291 -6.45 30.68 -18.43
C GLU A 291 -6.75 31.59 -17.23
N GLY A 292 -6.18 32.78 -17.19
CA GLY A 292 -6.47 33.78 -16.15
C GLY A 292 -7.73 34.59 -16.45
N ASP A 293 -8.28 35.29 -15.45
CA ASP A 293 -9.43 36.20 -15.65
C ASP A 293 -9.18 37.28 -16.71
N LYS A 294 -7.91 37.59 -17.02
CA LYS A 294 -7.52 38.55 -18.08
C LYS A 294 -7.46 37.94 -19.48
N ASP A 295 -7.55 36.61 -19.58
CA ASP A 295 -7.50 35.87 -20.85
C ASP A 295 -8.91 35.59 -21.41
N ILE A 296 -9.98 35.92 -20.66
CA ILE A 296 -11.38 35.80 -21.09
C ILE A 296 -11.78 37.08 -21.85
N PRO A 297 -12.17 37.01 -23.14
CA PRO A 297 -12.65 38.18 -23.86
C PRO A 297 -13.94 38.69 -23.21
N THR A 298 -13.92 39.92 -22.69
CA THR A 298 -15.13 40.65 -22.31
C THR A 298 -15.97 40.84 -23.57
N THR A 299 -17.07 40.09 -23.68
CA THR A 299 -18.16 40.34 -24.64
C THR A 299 -18.98 41.54 -24.23
#